data_AF-A0A392RLD1-F1
#
_entry.id   AF-A0A392RLD1-F1
#
_cell.length_a   1.000
_cell.length_b   1.000
_cell.length_c   1.000
_cell.angle_alpha   90.00
_cell.angle_beta   90.00
_cell.angle_gamma   90.00
#
_symmetry.space_group_name_H-M   'P 1'
#
loop_
_entity.id
_entity.type
_entity.pdbx_description
1 polymer ?
#
loop_
_entity_poly.entity_id
_entity_poly.type
_entity_poly.pdbx_seq_one_letter_code
_entity_poly.pdbx_strand_id
1 'polypeptide(L)'
;MLAGVNIADSWLAEAASILSCTVGNVPFMYLDLPIGGDSRCLSFWEPLLNRVRMRLSGWKSCFLSFSGRLILLKSVLTSLSVYALSFFKAPS
;
A
#
# COMPACT_ATOMS: atom_id res chain seq x y z
N MET A 1 -0.79 17.88 3.27
CA MET A 1 -2.06 17.45 2.64
C MET A 1 -3.00 17.05 3.76
N LEU A 2 -4.20 17.64 3.80
CA LEU A 2 -5.25 17.35 4.78
C LEU A 2 -6.42 16.70 4.05
N ALA A 3 -6.78 15.49 4.47
CA ALA A 3 -7.88 14.71 3.89
C ALA A 3 -8.93 14.48 4.98
N GLY A 4 -10.20 14.69 4.63
CA GLY A 4 -11.32 14.55 5.55
C GLY A 4 -12.12 13.31 5.24
N VAL A 5 -12.63 12.66 6.27
CA VAL A 5 -13.53 11.51 6.14
C VAL A 5 -14.86 11.92 6.75
N ASN A 6 -15.91 11.95 5.93
CA ASN A 6 -17.28 12.27 6.36
C ASN A 6 -17.43 13.68 6.98
N ILE A 7 -16.80 14.70 6.38
CA ILE A 7 -16.87 16.10 6.81
C ILE A 7 -17.19 16.98 5.58
N ALA A 8 -17.85 18.12 5.78
CA ALA A 8 -18.15 19.08 4.71
C ALA A 8 -16.87 19.71 4.13
N ASP A 9 -16.83 19.86 2.81
CA ASP A 9 -15.68 20.43 2.09
C ASP A 9 -15.35 21.86 2.52
N SER A 10 -16.35 22.64 2.94
CA SER A 10 -16.17 24.00 3.45
C SER A 10 -15.32 24.04 4.71
N TRP A 11 -15.60 23.14 5.67
CA TRP A 11 -14.82 23.04 6.90
C TRP A 11 -13.41 22.53 6.64
N LEU A 12 -13.28 21.55 5.72
CA LEU A 12 -11.99 21.01 5.33
C LEU A 12 -11.09 22.08 4.70
N ALA A 13 -11.64 22.93 3.83
CA ALA A 13 -10.93 24.04 3.21
C ALA A 13 -10.48 25.09 4.24
N GLU A 14 -11.33 25.42 5.21
CA GLU A 14 -11.01 26.35 6.30
C GLU A 14 -9.87 25.78 7.18
N ALA A 15 -9.98 24.53 7.62
CA ALA A 15 -8.95 23.85 8.40
C ALA A 15 -7.62 23.76 7.64
N ALA A 16 -7.67 23.45 6.34
CA ALA A 16 -6.48 23.40 5.49
C ALA A 16 -5.81 24.77 5.35
N SER A 17 -6.59 25.85 5.25
CA SER A 17 -6.07 27.23 5.24
C SER A 17 -5.39 27.59 6.55
N ILE A 18 -5.99 27.27 7.69
CA ILE A 18 -5.42 27.54 9.02
C ILE A 18 -4.10 26.79 9.21
N LEU A 19 -4.05 25.52 8.78
CA LEU A 19 -2.88 24.66 8.90
C LEU A 19 -1.85 24.84 7.77
N SER A 20 -2.08 25.80 6.86
CA SER A 20 -1.24 26.04 5.68
C SER A 20 -0.96 24.76 4.86
N CYS A 21 -1.97 23.91 4.73
CA CYS A 21 -1.91 22.61 4.05
C CYS A 21 -2.76 22.59 2.78
N THR A 22 -2.39 21.74 1.82
CA THR A 22 -3.24 21.44 0.66
C THR A 22 -4.39 20.50 1.03
N VAL A 23 -5.57 20.71 0.44
CA VAL A 23 -6.69 19.78 0.52
C VAL A 23 -6.39 18.53 -0.30
N GLY A 24 -6.58 17.37 0.32
CA GLY A 24 -6.38 16.07 -0.28
C GLY A 24 -7.67 15.28 -0.45
N ASN A 25 -7.73 14.42 -1.46
CA ASN A 25 -8.87 13.52 -1.68
C ASN A 25 -8.53 12.07 -1.34
N VAL A 26 -9.52 11.31 -0.92
CA VAL A 26 -9.45 9.87 -0.60
C VAL A 26 -10.16 9.10 -1.72
N PRO A 27 -9.62 7.95 -2.19
CA PRO A 27 -8.41 7.26 -1.72
C PRO A 27 -7.11 7.82 -2.30
N PHE A 28 -6.02 7.72 -1.53
CA PHE A 28 -4.67 8.11 -1.96
C PHE A 28 -3.62 7.10 -1.49
N MET A 29 -2.44 7.10 -2.11
CA MET A 29 -1.33 6.22 -1.72
C MET A 29 -0.46 6.86 -0.65
N TYR A 30 -0.22 6.15 0.45
CA TYR A 30 0.71 6.55 1.51
C TYR A 30 1.58 5.37 1.90
N LEU A 31 2.91 5.53 1.82
CA LEU A 31 3.88 4.45 2.08
C LEU A 31 3.55 3.16 1.31
N ASP A 32 3.09 3.31 0.06
CA ASP A 32 2.63 2.22 -0.81
C ASP A 32 1.37 1.48 -0.33
N LEU A 33 0.59 2.06 0.59
CA LEU A 33 -0.73 1.58 0.97
C LEU A 33 -1.83 2.51 0.44
N PRO A 34 -2.91 1.98 -0.16
CA PRO A 34 -4.05 2.79 -0.54
C PRO A 34 -4.88 3.12 0.71
N ILE A 35 -4.78 4.36 1.21
CA ILE A 35 -5.59 4.84 2.32
C ILE A 35 -7.00 5.13 1.82
N GLY A 36 -7.99 4.56 2.53
CA GLY A 36 -9.41 4.75 2.24
C GLY A 36 -9.94 3.97 1.03
N GLY A 37 -9.18 3.01 0.51
CA GLY A 37 -9.70 2.02 -0.44
C GLY A 37 -10.40 0.84 0.25
N ASP A 38 -11.18 0.06 -0.52
CA ASP A 38 -11.88 -1.12 0.00
C ASP A 38 -10.98 -2.37 -0.02
N SER A 39 -10.42 -2.73 1.14
CA SER A 39 -9.57 -3.91 1.31
C SER A 39 -10.29 -5.25 1.09
N ARG A 40 -11.63 -5.27 1.02
CA ARG A 40 -12.40 -6.48 0.67
C ARG A 40 -12.39 -6.75 -0.83
N CYS A 41 -12.11 -5.73 -1.65
CA CYS A 41 -12.06 -5.88 -3.09
C CYS A 41 -10.71 -6.46 -3.53
N LEU A 42 -10.71 -7.43 -4.45
CA LEU A 42 -9.47 -8.00 -4.97
C LEU A 42 -8.60 -6.99 -5.72
N SER A 43 -9.21 -6.03 -6.42
CA SER A 43 -8.47 -4.98 -7.15
C SER A 43 -7.66 -4.07 -6.24
N PHE A 44 -8.05 -3.93 -4.97
CA PHE A 44 -7.28 -3.17 -3.97
C PHE A 44 -5.89 -3.76 -3.73
N TRP A 45 -5.74 -5.08 -3.87
CA TRP A 45 -4.50 -5.81 -3.62
C TRP A 45 -3.60 -5.91 -4.85
N GLU A 46 -4.07 -5.49 -6.02
CA GLU A 46 -3.33 -5.58 -7.28
C GLU A 46 -2.00 -4.78 -7.26
N PRO A 47 -1.93 -3.56 -6.70
CA PRO A 47 -0.66 -2.84 -6.56
C PRO A 47 0.35 -3.58 -5.68
N LEU A 48 -0.11 -4.21 -4.59
CA LEU A 48 0.73 -5.03 -3.71
C LEU A 48 1.28 -6.24 -4.47
N LEU A 49 0.42 -6.95 -5.21
CA LEU A 49 0.83 -8.10 -6.02
C LEU A 49 1.85 -7.70 -7.10
N ASN A 50 1.64 -6.56 -7.76
CA ASN A 50 2.58 -6.02 -8.74
C ASN A 50 3.92 -5.67 -8.09
N ARG A 51 3.92 -5.14 -6.86
CA ARG A 51 5.15 -4.89 -6.11
C ARG A 51 5.88 -6.16 -5.74
N VAL A 52 5.17 -7.19 -5.28
CA VAL A 52 5.73 -8.52 -5.05
C VAL A 52 6.35 -9.02 -6.35
N ARG A 53 5.60 -9.05 -7.45
CA ARG A 53 6.11 -9.48 -8.78
C ARG A 53 7.33 -8.68 -9.22
N MET A 54 7.34 -7.37 -9.07
CA MET A 54 8.48 -6.51 -9.41
C MET A 54 9.71 -6.87 -8.56
N ARG A 55 9.49 -6.95 -7.24
CA ARG A 55 10.47 -7.42 -6.27
C ARG A 55 10.87 -8.86 -6.49
N LEU A 56 10.09 -9.68 -7.22
CA LEU A 56 10.33 -11.06 -7.65
C LEU A 56 11.05 -11.15 -9.03
N SER A 57 10.86 -10.15 -9.88
CA SER A 57 11.27 -10.15 -11.29
C SER A 57 12.71 -9.66 -11.52
N GLY A 58 13.26 -8.89 -10.59
CA GLY A 58 14.66 -8.42 -10.65
C GLY A 58 15.71 -9.56 -10.57
N TRP A 59 15.27 -10.80 -10.45
CA TRP A 59 16.07 -12.00 -10.22
C TRP A 59 15.91 -12.88 -11.44
N LYS A 60 16.56 -12.46 -12.51
CA LYS A 60 17.01 -13.43 -13.49
C LYS A 60 17.99 -14.36 -12.78
N SER A 61 17.44 -15.52 -12.43
CA SER A 61 17.86 -16.67 -11.61
C SER A 61 19.29 -17.22 -11.82
N CYS A 62 20.20 -16.56 -12.53
CA CYS A 62 21.49 -17.16 -12.90
C CYS A 62 22.48 -17.29 -11.72
N PHE A 63 22.34 -16.51 -10.65
CA PHE A 63 23.33 -16.45 -9.56
C PHE A 63 22.86 -17.00 -8.20
N LEU A 64 21.61 -17.49 -8.10
CA LEU A 64 21.05 -17.95 -6.83
C LEU A 64 20.82 -19.46 -6.83
N SER A 65 21.33 -20.13 -5.80
CA SER A 65 21.02 -21.53 -5.52
C SER A 65 19.54 -21.73 -5.21
N PHE A 66 19.07 -22.97 -5.23
CA PHE A 66 17.69 -23.30 -4.83
C PHE A 66 17.36 -22.79 -3.42
N SER A 67 18.25 -23.02 -2.45
CA SER A 67 18.09 -22.52 -1.08
C SER A 67 18.07 -20.99 -1.02
N GLY A 68 18.91 -20.31 -1.80
CA GLY A 68 18.90 -18.85 -1.89
C GLY A 68 17.58 -18.30 -2.41
N ARG A 69 17.00 -18.94 -3.44
CA ARG A 69 15.68 -18.59 -3.97
C ARG A 69 14.57 -18.76 -2.94
N LEU A 70 14.59 -19.85 -2.17
CA LEU A 70 13.61 -20.10 -1.12
C LEU A 70 13.68 -19.06 0.01
N ILE A 71 14.89 -18.73 0.47
CA ILE A 71 15.09 -17.72 1.52
C ILE A 71 14.61 -16.34 1.03
N LEU A 72 14.93 -15.98 -0.21
CA LEU A 72 14.52 -14.72 -0.81
C LEU A 72 13.00 -14.63 -0.94
N LEU A 73 12.36 -15.68 -1.45
CA LEU A 73 10.91 -15.77 -1.56
C LEU A 73 10.24 -15.63 -0.19
N LYS A 74 10.76 -16.32 0.83
CA LYS A 74 10.30 -16.19 2.21
C LYS A 74 10.44 -14.74 2.69
N SER A 75 11.60 -14.11 2.51
CA SER A 75 11.86 -12.73 2.96
C SER A 75 10.94 -11.70 2.29
N VAL A 76 10.72 -11.80 0.98
CA VAL A 76 9.86 -10.86 0.24
C VAL A 76 8.39 -11.04 0.61
N LEU A 77 7.90 -12.28 0.67
CA LEU A 77 6.52 -12.54 1.05
C LEU A 77 6.27 -12.19 2.51
N THR A 78 7.16 -12.55 3.45
CA THR A 78 6.92 -12.23 4.86
C THR A 78 6.92 -10.72 5.10
N SER A 79 7.90 -9.98 4.58
CA SER A 79 7.98 -8.53 4.84
C SER A 79 6.82 -7.74 4.24
N LEU A 80 6.50 -7.95 2.95
CA LEU A 80 5.44 -7.21 2.27
C LEU A 80 4.04 -7.63 2.74
N SER A 81 3.81 -8.93 2.92
CA SER A 81 2.50 -9.41 3.38
C SER A 81 2.25 -9.03 4.84
N VAL A 82 3.24 -9.14 5.74
CA VAL A 82 3.07 -8.72 7.15
C VAL A 82 2.81 -7.22 7.22
N TYR A 83 3.52 -6.40 6.44
CA TYR A 83 3.29 -4.97 6.41
C TYR A 83 1.85 -4.64 5.98
N ALA A 84 1.39 -5.18 4.86
CA ALA A 84 0.04 -4.89 4.36
C ALA A 84 -1.07 -5.43 5.28
N LEU A 85 -0.90 -6.64 5.82
CA LEU A 85 -1.87 -7.28 6.69
C LEU A 85 -1.92 -6.70 8.11
N SER A 86 -0.91 -5.93 8.51
CA SER A 86 -0.93 -5.19 9.77
C SER A 86 -1.90 -4.00 9.73
N PHE A 87 -2.20 -3.46 8.53
CA PHE A 87 -3.14 -2.35 8.34
C PHE A 87 -4.51 -2.80 7.82
N PHE A 88 -4.54 -3.80 6.93
CA PHE A 88 -5.76 -4.23 6.27
C PHE A 88 -6.08 -5.68 6.58
N LYS A 89 -7.37 -5.96 6.78
CA LYS A 89 -7.85 -7.34 6.90
C LYS A 89 -7.80 -8.00 5.54
N ALA A 90 -7.28 -9.23 5.48
CA ALA A 90 -7.30 -10.03 4.26
C ALA A 90 -8.75 -10.18 3.76
N PRO A 91 -8.97 -10.16 2.43
CA PRO A 91 -10.27 -10.46 1.86
C PRO A 91 -10.66 -11.90 2.23
N SER A 92 -11.92 -12.09 2.58
CA SER A 92 -12.53 -13.39 2.93
C SER A 92 -12.83 -14.23 1.70
#